data_AF-A0A2W7M3B5-F1
#
_entry.id   AF-A0A2W7M3B5-F1
#
_cell.length_a   1.000
_cell.length_b   1.000
_cell.length_c   1.000
_cell.angle_alpha   90.00
_cell.angle_beta   90.00
_cell.angle_gamma   90.00
#
_symmetry.space_group_name_H-M   'P 1'
#
loop_
_entity.id
_entity.type
_entity.pdbx_description
1 polymer ?
#
loop_
_entity_poly.entity_id
_entity_poly.type
_entity_poly.pdbx_seq_one_letter_code
_entity_poly.pdbx_strand_id
1 'polypeptide(L)'
;MNNQALQSLLDGLVDPGYAIRPPRAVSLVHYGPDGVNVATRGRAEYHAQTDGGLEVRYRSVDAGGAPHADSHLLIDAQGRARSSITRLLDDQGQVRRSVFGQYDALHLTAAGTPSHGLATLSANDAQGHLVHQAQMAYDEECYASYSTRQFDADGRLLGRTCVSYGQAQMAGTRLTGGMLAVNHTDGRGTRTYSARSYLGATGVPYQVIGTRYIEGGNAVLEHINSDYGGVLFDARRQVHGGELVVRTFAACGKPRSATALRYRQGQLVGRQRLDLEGVMKVVGPAPLLCSFAPWAPNRAADRSSVQRRQDGSLLQRREDWFTQPGSSGTPRRTLVTLYARDGQRVIRVTDVDYAGAQFDSRGLPVGGSILSTHYQAGVRSTTACIAY
;
A
#
# COMPACT_ATOMS: atom_id res chain seq x y z
N MET A 1 -0.15 -8.33 4.60
CA MET A 1 1.24 -8.47 4.13
C MET A 1 1.59 -7.18 3.39
N ASN A 2 2.31 -6.29 4.04
CA ASN A 2 2.65 -4.99 3.48
C ASN A 2 3.72 -5.21 2.41
N ASN A 3 3.35 -4.99 1.15
CA ASN A 3 4.25 -4.95 0.01
C ASN A 3 5.12 -3.68 0.03
N GLN A 4 5.53 -3.22 1.23
CA GLN A 4 6.23 -1.96 1.46
C GLN A 4 7.62 -1.95 0.87
N ALA A 5 8.26 -3.10 0.65
CA ALA A 5 9.56 -3.19 -0.03
C ALA A 5 9.46 -2.89 -1.53
N LEU A 6 8.45 -3.44 -2.22
CA LEU A 6 8.14 -3.11 -3.62
C LEU A 6 7.53 -1.71 -3.74
N GLN A 7 6.66 -1.31 -2.81
CA GLN A 7 6.09 0.03 -2.76
C GLN A 7 7.14 1.10 -2.42
N SER A 8 8.18 0.80 -1.63
CA SER A 8 9.30 1.73 -1.40
C SER A 8 10.24 1.81 -2.60
N LEU A 9 10.39 0.69 -3.34
CA LEU A 9 11.05 0.71 -4.64
C LEU A 9 10.29 1.62 -5.60
N LEU A 10 8.95 1.54 -5.63
CA LEU A 10 8.05 2.33 -6.49
C LEU A 10 7.84 3.79 -6.04
N ASP A 11 7.80 4.08 -4.73
CA ASP A 11 7.60 5.42 -4.18
C ASP A 11 8.90 6.25 -4.19
N GLY A 12 10.06 5.59 -4.24
CA GLY A 12 11.37 6.23 -4.45
C GLY A 12 11.69 6.55 -5.91
N LEU A 13 10.87 6.05 -6.84
CA LEU A 13 11.01 6.20 -8.30
C LEU A 13 10.34 7.50 -8.80
N VAL A 14 10.64 8.65 -8.18
CA VAL A 14 10.13 9.97 -8.62
C VAL A 14 10.93 10.53 -9.82
N ASP A 15 11.46 9.67 -10.69
CA ASP A 15 12.16 10.12 -11.90
C ASP A 15 11.74 9.29 -13.13
N PRO A 16 11.14 9.91 -14.17
CA PRO A 16 10.80 9.22 -15.42
C PRO A 16 12.03 8.72 -16.22
N GLY A 17 13.27 9.07 -15.83
CA GLY A 17 14.49 8.62 -16.49
C GLY A 17 14.86 7.13 -16.36
N TYR A 18 14.25 6.39 -15.42
CA TYR A 18 14.62 5.00 -15.11
C TYR A 18 14.36 4.01 -16.24
N ALA A 19 13.37 4.26 -17.10
CA ALA A 19 13.09 3.42 -18.26
C ALA A 19 14.17 3.54 -19.36
N ILE A 20 14.94 4.64 -19.36
CA ILE A 20 15.94 4.94 -20.40
C ILE A 20 17.35 4.52 -19.94
N ARG A 21 17.65 4.60 -18.63
CA ARG A 21 18.92 4.16 -18.03
C ARG A 21 18.66 3.50 -16.67
N PRO A 22 18.38 2.18 -16.63
CA PRO A 22 18.21 1.49 -15.37
C PRO A 22 19.52 1.49 -14.57
N PRO A 23 19.46 1.58 -13.23
CA PRO A 23 20.65 1.42 -12.39
C PRO A 23 21.23 0.03 -12.58
N ARG A 24 22.54 -0.13 -12.38
CA ARG A 24 23.19 -1.45 -12.42
C ARG A 24 22.73 -2.32 -11.25
N ALA A 25 22.65 -1.71 -10.08
CA ALA A 25 22.19 -2.38 -8.87
C ALA A 25 21.61 -1.38 -7.88
N VAL A 26 20.68 -1.87 -7.06
CA VAL A 26 20.17 -1.13 -5.90
C VAL A 26 20.35 -1.99 -4.66
N SER A 27 21.18 -1.54 -3.73
CA SER A 27 21.31 -2.17 -2.41
C SER A 27 20.34 -1.53 -1.44
N LEU A 28 19.56 -2.33 -0.72
CA LEU A 28 18.60 -1.87 0.28
C LEU A 28 18.98 -2.38 1.67
N VAL A 29 18.83 -1.53 2.67
CA VAL A 29 18.89 -1.91 4.08
C VAL A 29 17.55 -1.54 4.70
N HIS A 30 16.84 -2.53 5.21
CA HIS A 30 15.61 -2.31 5.98
C HIS A 30 15.93 -2.34 7.46
N TYR A 31 15.37 -1.41 8.21
CA TYR A 31 15.56 -1.31 9.66
C TYR A 31 14.34 -1.85 10.39
N GLY A 32 14.59 -2.40 11.58
CA GLY A 32 13.54 -2.83 12.49
C GLY A 32 12.74 -1.65 13.06
N PRO A 33 11.75 -1.92 13.93
CA PRO A 33 10.87 -0.90 14.50
C PRO A 33 11.59 0.20 15.29
N ASP A 34 12.83 -0.05 15.73
CA ASP A 34 13.68 0.93 16.41
C ASP A 34 14.40 1.90 15.47
N GLY A 35 14.44 1.59 14.16
CA GLY A 35 15.16 2.36 13.14
C GLY A 35 16.68 2.32 13.25
N VAL A 36 17.22 1.44 14.09
CA VAL A 36 18.65 1.32 14.36
C VAL A 36 19.14 -0.06 13.93
N ASN A 37 18.45 -1.11 14.38
CA ASN A 37 18.84 -2.47 14.07
C ASN A 37 18.42 -2.80 12.64
N VAL A 38 19.37 -3.37 11.89
CA VAL A 38 19.09 -3.84 10.54
C VAL A 38 18.20 -5.07 10.65
N ALA A 39 17.03 -5.03 10.00
CA ALA A 39 16.15 -6.18 9.86
C ALA A 39 16.60 -7.05 8.67
N THR A 40 16.83 -6.43 7.52
CA THR A 40 17.27 -7.12 6.31
C THR A 40 18.22 -6.25 5.48
N ARG A 41 19.08 -6.91 4.72
CA ARG A 41 19.90 -6.30 3.66
C ARG A 41 19.54 -6.99 2.36
N GLY A 42 19.34 -6.24 1.30
CA GLY A 42 19.08 -6.81 -0.01
C GLY A 42 19.76 -6.06 -1.13
N ARG A 43 19.75 -6.68 -2.31
CA ARG A 43 20.33 -6.14 -3.52
C ARG A 43 19.45 -6.53 -4.71
N ALA A 44 19.01 -5.54 -5.46
CA ALA A 44 18.41 -5.69 -6.77
C ALA A 44 19.50 -5.53 -7.84
N GLU A 45 19.48 -6.39 -8.84
CA GLU A 45 20.32 -6.34 -10.04
C GLU A 45 19.44 -6.29 -11.27
N TYR A 46 19.86 -5.50 -12.24
CA TYR A 46 19.08 -5.18 -13.43
C TYR A 46 19.78 -5.76 -14.66
N HIS A 47 19.09 -6.66 -15.34
CA HIS A 47 19.63 -7.44 -16.45
C HIS A 47 18.81 -7.16 -17.70
N ALA A 48 19.40 -6.40 -18.64
CA ALA A 48 18.76 -6.15 -19.93
C ALA A 48 18.59 -7.47 -20.70
N GLN A 49 17.44 -7.61 -21.35
CA GLN A 49 17.10 -8.77 -22.17
C GLN A 49 17.32 -8.45 -23.65
N THR A 50 17.49 -9.49 -24.46
CA THR A 50 17.74 -9.36 -25.91
C THR A 50 16.56 -8.78 -26.69
N ASP A 51 15.35 -8.92 -26.17
CA ASP A 51 14.10 -8.36 -26.72
C ASP A 51 13.86 -6.89 -26.35
N GLY A 52 14.81 -6.27 -25.63
CA GLY A 52 14.68 -4.92 -25.10
C GLY A 52 13.96 -4.84 -23.75
N GLY A 53 13.52 -5.98 -23.19
CA GLY A 53 12.97 -6.07 -21.85
C GLY A 53 14.03 -5.98 -20.74
N LEU A 54 13.57 -6.07 -19.49
CA LEU A 54 14.41 -5.99 -18.30
C LEU A 54 14.02 -7.07 -17.29
N GLU A 55 15.00 -7.83 -16.82
CA GLU A 55 14.85 -8.70 -15.66
C GLU A 55 15.46 -8.03 -14.44
N VAL A 56 14.67 -7.89 -13.37
CA VAL A 56 15.14 -7.40 -12.07
C VAL A 56 15.21 -8.57 -11.10
N ARG A 57 16.40 -8.86 -10.58
CA ARG A 57 16.63 -9.92 -9.58
C ARG A 57 16.96 -9.28 -8.25
N TYR A 58 16.14 -9.52 -7.23
CA TYR A 58 16.34 -9.03 -5.88
C TYR A 58 16.62 -10.19 -4.94
N ARG A 59 17.67 -10.08 -4.12
CA ARG A 59 17.97 -11.02 -3.05
C ARG A 59 18.14 -10.28 -1.75
N SER A 60 17.73 -10.91 -0.66
CA SER A 60 17.91 -10.34 0.68
C SER A 60 18.30 -11.40 1.70
N VAL A 61 19.02 -10.93 2.70
CA VAL A 61 19.40 -11.64 3.91
C VAL A 61 18.87 -10.90 5.12
N ASP A 62 18.71 -11.59 6.23
CA ASP A 62 18.34 -10.99 7.50
C ASP A 62 19.53 -10.23 8.15
N ALA A 63 19.34 -9.83 9.41
CA ALA A 63 20.36 -9.14 10.20
C ALA A 63 21.66 -9.95 10.36
N GLY A 64 21.51 -11.27 10.54
CA GLY A 64 22.58 -12.24 10.78
C GLY A 64 23.23 -12.78 9.50
N GLY A 65 22.68 -12.44 8.33
CA GLY A 65 23.18 -12.87 7.03
C GLY A 65 22.53 -14.14 6.49
N ALA A 66 21.52 -14.69 7.17
CA ALA A 66 20.77 -15.83 6.67
C ALA A 66 19.87 -15.41 5.49
N PRO A 67 19.64 -16.28 4.48
CA PRO A 67 18.73 -15.98 3.38
C PRO A 67 17.34 -15.58 3.88
N HIS A 68 16.76 -14.53 3.30
CA HIS A 68 15.45 -14.02 3.72
C HIS A 68 14.42 -14.05 2.61
N ALA A 69 14.76 -13.49 1.45
CA ALA A 69 13.87 -13.49 0.30
C ALA A 69 14.64 -13.37 -1.02
N ASP A 70 14.08 -13.97 -2.05
CA ASP A 70 14.50 -13.87 -3.45
C ASP A 70 13.32 -13.37 -4.27
N SER A 71 13.54 -12.51 -5.26
CA SER A 71 12.48 -12.01 -6.14
C SER A 71 12.98 -11.78 -7.54
N HIS A 72 12.15 -12.12 -8.51
CA HIS A 72 12.41 -11.91 -9.92
C HIS A 72 11.22 -11.15 -10.51
N LEU A 73 11.48 -10.07 -11.24
CA LEU A 73 10.46 -9.28 -11.94
C LEU A 73 10.88 -9.19 -13.41
N LEU A 74 9.96 -9.56 -14.30
CA LEU A 74 10.13 -9.43 -15.73
C LEU A 74 9.35 -8.22 -16.23
N ILE A 75 10.03 -7.36 -16.98
CA ILE A 75 9.50 -6.14 -17.56
C ILE A 75 9.72 -6.23 -19.07
N ASP A 76 8.70 -5.90 -19.86
CA ASP A 76 8.81 -5.87 -21.31
C ASP A 76 9.56 -4.64 -21.84
N ALA A 77 9.79 -4.61 -23.16
CA ALA A 77 10.48 -3.51 -23.82
C ALA A 77 9.75 -2.16 -23.74
N GLN A 78 8.48 -2.16 -23.35
CA GLN A 78 7.67 -0.95 -23.12
C GLN A 78 7.69 -0.51 -21.64
N GLY A 79 8.50 -1.16 -20.80
CA GLY A 79 8.61 -0.85 -19.37
C GLY A 79 7.48 -1.41 -18.52
N ARG A 80 6.70 -2.36 -19.04
CA ARG A 80 5.53 -2.93 -18.35
C ARG A 80 5.90 -4.22 -17.64
N ALA A 81 5.55 -4.34 -16.37
CA ALA A 81 5.71 -5.59 -15.64
C ALA A 81 4.85 -6.69 -16.30
N ARG A 82 5.46 -7.84 -16.61
CA ARG A 82 4.79 -9.02 -17.19
C ARG A 82 4.49 -10.07 -16.13
N SER A 83 5.48 -10.36 -15.31
CA SER A 83 5.34 -11.29 -14.20
C SER A 83 6.34 -11.00 -13.10
N SER A 84 6.02 -11.48 -11.90
CA SER A 84 6.92 -11.41 -10.76
C SER A 84 6.84 -12.71 -9.97
N ILE A 85 7.95 -13.15 -9.38
CA ILE A 85 7.93 -14.15 -8.32
C ILE A 85 8.73 -13.63 -7.14
N THR A 86 8.18 -13.76 -5.94
CA THR A 86 8.88 -13.51 -4.68
C THR A 86 8.84 -14.79 -3.86
N ARG A 87 10.01 -15.29 -3.48
CA ARG A 87 10.18 -16.45 -2.60
C ARG A 87 10.62 -15.94 -1.23
N LEU A 88 9.87 -16.30 -0.21
CA LEU A 88 10.24 -16.11 1.19
C LEU A 88 10.97 -17.37 1.64
N LEU A 89 12.15 -17.17 2.21
CA LEU A 89 13.07 -18.25 2.54
C LEU A 89 13.10 -18.48 4.06
N ASP A 90 13.47 -19.68 4.47
CA ASP A 90 13.95 -19.93 5.83
C ASP A 90 15.45 -19.69 5.94
N ASP A 91 15.98 -19.83 7.16
CA ASP A 91 17.38 -19.57 7.49
C ASP A 91 18.35 -20.53 6.75
N GLN A 92 17.85 -21.64 6.20
CA GLN A 92 18.62 -22.59 5.38
C GLN A 92 18.51 -22.28 3.86
N GLY A 93 17.77 -21.24 3.49
CA GLY A 93 17.52 -20.87 2.09
C GLY A 93 16.43 -21.69 1.40
N GLN A 94 15.67 -22.50 2.12
CA GLN A 94 14.54 -23.25 1.55
C GLN A 94 13.30 -22.37 1.44
N VAL A 95 12.48 -22.61 0.43
CA VAL A 95 11.26 -21.82 0.18
C VAL A 95 10.22 -22.16 1.25
N ARG A 96 9.78 -21.15 1.99
CA ARG A 96 8.63 -21.26 2.92
C ARG A 96 7.32 -20.89 2.24
N ARG A 97 7.40 -19.93 1.32
CA ARG A 97 6.25 -19.41 0.60
C ARG A 97 6.73 -18.77 -0.69
N SER A 98 5.95 -18.87 -1.74
CA SER A 98 6.16 -18.05 -2.94
C SER A 98 4.92 -17.23 -3.26
N VAL A 99 5.13 -16.06 -3.86
CA VAL A 99 4.09 -15.18 -4.38
C VAL A 99 4.42 -14.90 -5.82
N PHE A 100 3.53 -15.31 -6.72
CA PHE A 100 3.64 -15.12 -8.15
C PHE A 100 2.64 -14.07 -8.62
N GLY A 101 3.08 -13.15 -9.47
CA GLY A 101 2.25 -12.15 -10.12
C GLY A 101 2.26 -12.35 -11.62
N GLN A 102 1.08 -12.25 -12.23
CA GLN A 102 0.87 -12.28 -13.67
C GLN A 102 0.13 -11.02 -14.09
N TYR A 103 0.69 -10.35 -15.09
CA TYR A 103 0.24 -9.05 -15.56
C TYR A 103 0.11 -9.01 -17.09
N ASP A 104 0.33 -10.12 -17.80
CA ASP A 104 0.24 -10.18 -19.27
C ASP A 104 -1.15 -9.80 -19.81
N ALA A 105 -2.20 -10.05 -19.03
CA ALA A 105 -3.57 -9.67 -19.36
C ALA A 105 -3.91 -8.23 -18.95
N LEU A 106 -2.94 -7.45 -18.45
CA LEU A 106 -3.13 -6.06 -18.02
C LEU A 106 -2.67 -5.11 -19.11
N HIS A 107 -3.59 -4.30 -19.59
CA HIS A 107 -3.29 -3.25 -20.54
C HIS A 107 -3.02 -1.95 -19.81
N LEU A 108 -1.99 -1.22 -20.24
CA LEU A 108 -1.59 0.05 -19.66
C LEU A 108 -1.83 1.19 -20.66
N THR A 109 -2.14 2.37 -20.14
CA THR A 109 -2.14 3.64 -20.89
C THR A 109 -0.71 4.02 -21.29
N ALA A 110 -0.58 5.05 -22.13
CA ALA A 110 0.72 5.63 -22.44
C ALA A 110 1.45 6.19 -21.20
N ALA A 111 0.71 6.55 -20.15
CA ALA A 111 1.26 6.99 -18.86
C ALA A 111 1.64 5.82 -17.93
N GLY A 112 1.47 4.56 -18.36
CA GLY A 112 1.79 3.37 -17.57
C GLY A 112 0.73 2.99 -16.52
N THR A 113 -0.45 3.62 -16.55
CA THR A 113 -1.56 3.27 -15.65
C THR A 113 -2.40 2.13 -16.20
N PRO A 114 -2.92 1.20 -15.37
CA PRO A 114 -3.84 0.18 -15.83
C PRO A 114 -5.09 0.76 -16.49
N SER A 115 -5.42 0.32 -17.71
CA SER A 115 -6.61 0.74 -18.44
C SER A 115 -7.69 -0.34 -18.47
N HIS A 116 -7.35 -1.57 -18.88
CA HIS A 116 -8.25 -2.70 -18.90
C HIS A 116 -7.53 -4.02 -18.63
N GLY A 117 -8.29 -5.05 -18.27
CA GLY A 117 -7.79 -6.41 -18.14
C GLY A 117 -7.52 -6.84 -16.70
N LEU A 118 -6.61 -7.79 -16.49
CA LEU A 118 -6.54 -8.56 -15.24
C LEU A 118 -5.10 -8.67 -14.71
N ALA A 119 -4.92 -8.29 -13.44
CA ALA A 119 -3.74 -8.64 -12.66
C ALA A 119 -4.06 -9.80 -11.72
N THR A 120 -3.23 -10.85 -11.73
CA THR A 120 -3.38 -12.02 -10.84
C THR A 120 -2.18 -12.14 -9.92
N LEU A 121 -2.43 -12.38 -8.63
CA LEU A 121 -1.43 -12.71 -7.63
C LEU A 121 -1.76 -14.07 -7.01
N SER A 122 -0.86 -15.02 -7.08
CA SER A 122 -0.98 -16.36 -6.50
C SER A 122 0.04 -16.51 -5.40
N ALA A 123 -0.35 -17.01 -4.24
CA ALA A 123 0.56 -17.37 -3.16
C ALA A 123 0.54 -18.88 -3.00
N ASN A 124 1.72 -19.48 -3.04
CA ASN A 124 1.93 -20.91 -2.90
C ASN A 124 2.67 -21.22 -1.59
N ASP A 125 2.43 -22.40 -1.03
CA ASP A 125 3.17 -22.92 0.12
C ASP A 125 4.62 -23.31 -0.24
N ALA A 126 5.31 -23.96 0.70
CA ALA A 126 6.68 -24.43 0.53
C ALA A 126 6.82 -25.51 -0.56
N GLN A 127 5.77 -26.33 -0.74
CA GLN A 127 5.71 -27.42 -1.71
C GLN A 127 5.29 -26.92 -3.11
N GLY A 128 4.88 -25.66 -3.22
CA GLY A 128 4.43 -25.06 -4.48
C GLY A 128 2.93 -25.19 -4.72
N HIS A 129 2.16 -25.70 -3.76
CA HIS A 129 0.70 -25.76 -3.87
C HIS A 129 0.09 -24.37 -3.68
N LEU A 130 -0.89 -24.03 -4.51
CA LEU A 130 -1.62 -22.78 -4.42
C LEU A 130 -2.45 -22.74 -3.13
N VAL A 131 -2.22 -21.74 -2.27
CA VAL A 131 -2.98 -21.55 -1.02
C VAL A 131 -3.87 -20.32 -1.06
N HIS A 132 -3.53 -19.33 -1.87
CA HIS A 132 -4.32 -18.11 -2.03
C HIS A 132 -4.15 -17.54 -3.43
N GLN A 133 -5.23 -17.06 -4.03
CA GLN A 133 -5.18 -16.31 -5.28
C GLN A 133 -5.96 -15.02 -5.13
N ALA A 134 -5.42 -13.92 -5.63
CA ALA A 134 -6.09 -12.63 -5.74
C ALA A 134 -6.10 -12.18 -7.20
N GLN A 135 -7.17 -11.53 -7.60
CA GLN A 135 -7.38 -11.03 -8.96
C GLN A 135 -7.96 -9.63 -8.89
N MET A 136 -7.34 -8.68 -9.61
CA MET A 136 -7.85 -7.33 -9.78
C MET A 136 -8.13 -7.09 -11.25
N ALA A 137 -9.39 -6.85 -11.59
CA ALA A 137 -9.84 -6.50 -12.92
C ALA A 137 -9.97 -4.98 -13.06
N TYR A 138 -9.54 -4.48 -14.20
CA TYR A 138 -9.62 -3.07 -14.60
C TYR A 138 -10.51 -2.94 -15.82
N ASP A 139 -11.24 -1.84 -15.88
CA ASP A 139 -12.05 -1.43 -17.01
C ASP A 139 -12.09 0.09 -17.05
N GLU A 140 -11.91 0.68 -18.24
CA GLU A 140 -11.85 2.13 -18.45
C GLU A 140 -11.01 2.91 -17.41
N GLU A 141 -9.79 2.44 -17.15
CA GLU A 141 -8.85 3.02 -16.16
C GLU A 141 -9.33 3.00 -14.69
N CYS A 142 -10.40 2.27 -14.42
CA CYS A 142 -11.01 2.11 -13.11
C CYS A 142 -10.91 0.66 -12.62
N TYR A 143 -11.05 0.45 -11.31
CA TYR A 143 -11.25 -0.90 -10.78
C TYR A 143 -12.63 -1.39 -11.18
N ALA A 144 -12.71 -2.60 -11.75
CA ALA A 144 -13.97 -3.24 -12.11
C ALA A 144 -14.39 -4.26 -11.04
N SER A 145 -13.47 -5.14 -10.67
CA SER A 145 -13.70 -6.12 -9.60
C SER A 145 -12.39 -6.57 -8.95
N TYR A 146 -12.48 -6.96 -7.69
CA TYR A 146 -11.42 -7.64 -6.98
C TYR A 146 -11.94 -8.97 -6.48
N SER A 147 -11.17 -10.05 -6.58
CA SER A 147 -11.55 -11.31 -5.96
C SER A 147 -10.38 -12.00 -5.30
N THR A 148 -10.66 -12.73 -4.22
CA THR A 148 -9.72 -13.63 -3.57
C THR A 148 -10.30 -15.03 -3.51
N ARG A 149 -9.43 -16.02 -3.61
CA ARG A 149 -9.74 -17.45 -3.46
C ARG A 149 -8.74 -18.04 -2.48
N GLN A 150 -9.24 -18.88 -1.59
CA GLN A 150 -8.43 -19.61 -0.61
C GLN A 150 -8.54 -21.09 -0.90
N PHE A 151 -7.45 -21.81 -0.73
CA PHE A 151 -7.37 -23.24 -1.02
C PHE A 151 -6.80 -23.97 0.19
N ASP A 152 -7.22 -25.22 0.38
CA ASP A 152 -6.60 -26.13 1.34
C ASP A 152 -5.34 -26.79 0.76
N ALA A 153 -4.71 -27.66 1.56
CA ALA A 153 -3.50 -28.39 1.17
C ALA A 153 -3.71 -29.35 -0.01
N ASP A 154 -4.95 -29.80 -0.26
CA ASP A 154 -5.30 -30.67 -1.39
C ASP A 154 -5.63 -29.85 -2.65
N GLY A 155 -5.54 -28.51 -2.58
CA GLY A 155 -5.89 -27.60 -3.67
C GLY A 155 -7.41 -27.40 -3.85
N ARG A 156 -8.23 -27.85 -2.90
CA ARG A 156 -9.68 -27.59 -2.94
C ARG A 156 -9.97 -26.17 -2.52
N LEU A 157 -10.91 -25.53 -3.22
CA LEU A 157 -11.37 -24.20 -2.85
C LEU A 157 -12.04 -24.24 -1.47
N LEU A 158 -11.58 -23.38 -0.56
CA LEU A 158 -12.18 -23.17 0.76
C LEU A 158 -13.22 -22.04 0.74
N GLY A 159 -12.99 -21.05 -0.11
CA GLY A 159 -13.91 -19.95 -0.29
C GLY A 159 -13.41 -18.90 -1.26
N ARG A 160 -14.33 -18.04 -1.66
CA ARG A 160 -14.07 -16.94 -2.59
C ARG A 160 -14.73 -15.67 -2.09
N THR A 161 -13.99 -14.58 -2.07
CA THR A 161 -14.54 -13.24 -1.83
C THR A 161 -14.45 -12.45 -3.13
N CYS A 162 -15.53 -11.76 -3.50
CA CYS A 162 -15.58 -10.86 -4.65
C CYS A 162 -16.05 -9.49 -4.19
N VAL A 163 -15.32 -8.44 -4.59
CA VAL A 163 -15.70 -7.05 -4.47
C VAL A 163 -16.02 -6.55 -5.87
N SER A 164 -17.20 -5.98 -6.06
CA SER A 164 -17.61 -5.30 -7.28
C SER A 164 -17.56 -3.80 -7.08
N TYR A 165 -16.99 -3.11 -8.06
CA TYR A 165 -16.91 -1.66 -8.15
C TYR A 165 -17.92 -1.10 -9.17
N GLY A 166 -18.84 -1.91 -9.71
CA GLY A 166 -19.74 -1.50 -10.80
C GLY A 166 -20.73 -0.37 -10.45
N GLN A 167 -20.92 -0.08 -9.17
CA GLN A 167 -21.69 1.09 -8.69
C GLN A 167 -20.82 2.07 -7.90
N ALA A 168 -19.51 1.88 -7.91
CA ALA A 168 -18.57 2.80 -7.30
C ALA A 168 -18.37 4.01 -8.21
N GLN A 169 -18.24 5.19 -7.60
CA GLN A 169 -17.78 6.37 -8.29
C GLN A 169 -16.26 6.42 -8.15
N MET A 170 -15.58 6.57 -9.27
CA MET A 170 -14.13 6.54 -9.37
C MET A 170 -13.62 7.81 -10.05
N ALA A 171 -12.44 8.28 -9.65
CA ALA A 171 -11.64 9.25 -10.37
C ALA A 171 -10.26 8.61 -10.61
N GLY A 172 -10.07 8.00 -11.77
CA GLY A 172 -8.99 7.03 -12.01
C GLY A 172 -9.10 5.85 -11.03
N THR A 173 -8.00 5.49 -10.37
CA THR A 173 -7.97 4.43 -9.35
C THR A 173 -8.48 4.87 -7.97
N ARG A 174 -8.92 6.12 -7.81
CA ARG A 174 -9.41 6.63 -6.53
C ARG A 174 -10.93 6.51 -6.45
N LEU A 175 -11.39 5.74 -5.48
CA LEU A 175 -12.79 5.70 -5.06
C LEU A 175 -13.23 7.07 -4.51
N THR A 176 -14.25 7.68 -5.10
CA THR A 176 -14.79 9.00 -4.73
C THR A 176 -16.21 8.92 -4.18
N GLY A 177 -16.92 7.80 -4.34
CA GLY A 177 -18.28 7.65 -3.83
C GLY A 177 -18.96 6.39 -4.34
N GLY A 178 -20.29 6.39 -4.31
CA GLY A 178 -21.10 5.27 -4.82
C GLY A 178 -21.18 4.09 -3.86
N MET A 179 -21.29 2.89 -4.40
CA MET A 179 -21.49 1.66 -3.62
C MET A 179 -20.49 0.56 -4.02
N LEU A 180 -19.85 -0.04 -3.02
CA LEU A 180 -19.11 -1.28 -3.19
C LEU A 180 -19.97 -2.46 -2.75
N ALA A 181 -20.02 -3.50 -3.58
CA ALA A 181 -20.68 -4.75 -3.22
C ALA A 181 -19.64 -5.83 -2.94
N VAL A 182 -19.78 -6.53 -1.82
CA VAL A 182 -18.93 -7.67 -1.45
C VAL A 182 -19.80 -8.91 -1.36
N ASN A 183 -19.31 -10.02 -1.92
CA ASN A 183 -19.91 -11.34 -1.77
C ASN A 183 -18.83 -12.31 -1.33
N HIS A 184 -19.18 -13.22 -0.43
CA HIS A 184 -18.35 -14.33 -0.04
C HIS A 184 -19.11 -15.63 -0.24
N THR A 185 -18.44 -16.60 -0.86
CA THR A 185 -18.93 -17.97 -1.01
C THR A 185 -17.97 -18.94 -0.35
N ASP A 186 -18.49 -20.04 0.16
CA ASP A 186 -17.67 -21.18 0.58
C ASP A 186 -17.05 -21.92 -0.63
N GLY A 187 -16.32 -22.99 -0.35
CA GLY A 187 -15.68 -23.85 -1.35
C GLY A 187 -16.63 -24.51 -2.35
N ARG A 188 -17.91 -24.63 -2.00
CA ARG A 188 -18.96 -25.22 -2.86
C ARG A 188 -19.65 -24.15 -3.72
N GLY A 189 -19.28 -22.88 -3.57
CA GLY A 189 -19.94 -21.75 -4.23
C GLY A 189 -21.19 -21.27 -3.51
N THR A 190 -21.48 -21.78 -2.32
CA THR A 190 -22.63 -21.37 -1.51
C THR A 190 -22.36 -20.00 -0.91
N ARG A 191 -23.30 -19.07 -1.05
CA ARG A 191 -23.17 -17.73 -0.47
C ARG A 191 -23.27 -17.79 1.05
N THR A 192 -22.23 -17.34 1.74
CA THR A 192 -22.17 -17.32 3.21
C THR A 192 -22.27 -15.90 3.76
N TYR A 193 -21.85 -14.91 2.97
CA TYR A 193 -21.92 -13.50 3.35
C TYR A 193 -22.06 -12.58 2.14
N SER A 194 -22.71 -11.45 2.34
CA SER A 194 -22.64 -10.32 1.42
C SER A 194 -22.69 -9.00 2.16
N ALA A 195 -22.14 -7.96 1.55
CA ALA A 195 -22.22 -6.61 2.07
C ALA A 195 -22.37 -5.58 0.95
N ARG A 196 -22.97 -4.45 1.29
CA ARG A 196 -22.94 -3.24 0.47
C ARG A 196 -22.41 -2.11 1.33
N SER A 197 -21.34 -1.48 0.88
CA SER A 197 -20.79 -0.28 1.51
C SER A 197 -21.20 0.93 0.68
N TYR A 198 -21.99 1.81 1.28
CA TYR A 198 -22.42 3.06 0.67
C TYR A 198 -21.48 4.18 1.09
N LEU A 199 -20.98 4.91 0.10
CA LEU A 199 -19.89 5.87 0.25
C LEU A 199 -20.37 7.28 -0.07
N GLY A 200 -19.94 8.23 0.74
CA GLY A 200 -20.15 9.66 0.46
C GLY A 200 -19.20 10.16 -0.64
N ALA A 201 -19.38 11.40 -1.07
CA ALA A 201 -18.61 12.04 -2.15
C ALA A 201 -17.09 12.19 -1.90
N THR A 202 -16.61 11.82 -0.72
CA THR A 202 -15.18 11.77 -0.37
C THR A 202 -14.61 10.34 -0.46
N GLY A 203 -15.44 9.36 -0.82
CA GLY A 203 -15.09 7.94 -0.91
C GLY A 203 -14.95 7.24 0.44
N VAL A 204 -15.51 7.80 1.51
CA VAL A 204 -15.60 7.17 2.83
C VAL A 204 -16.99 6.54 3.02
N PRO A 205 -17.10 5.41 3.73
CA PRO A 205 -18.40 4.81 4.00
C PRO A 205 -19.18 5.66 5.00
N TYR A 206 -20.47 5.84 4.74
CA TYR A 206 -21.43 6.32 5.75
C TYR A 206 -22.32 5.18 6.26
N GLN A 207 -22.46 4.11 5.48
CA GLN A 207 -23.23 2.93 5.88
C GLN A 207 -22.69 1.66 5.24
N VAL A 208 -22.67 0.56 5.99
CA VAL A 208 -22.42 -0.77 5.45
C VAL A 208 -23.55 -1.71 5.88
N ILE A 209 -24.22 -2.31 4.91
CA ILE A 209 -25.28 -3.29 5.15
C ILE A 209 -24.76 -4.67 4.77
N GLY A 210 -24.57 -5.52 5.77
CA GLY A 210 -24.19 -6.92 5.65
C GLY A 210 -25.38 -7.86 5.77
N THR A 211 -25.29 -9.01 5.11
CA THR A 211 -26.22 -10.14 5.26
C THR A 211 -25.40 -11.40 5.38
N ARG A 212 -25.60 -12.14 6.47
CA ARG A 212 -25.02 -13.45 6.69
C ARG A 212 -26.09 -14.51 6.43
N TYR A 213 -25.70 -15.59 5.79
CA TYR A 213 -26.59 -16.69 5.44
C TYR A 213 -26.39 -17.87 6.40
N ILE A 214 -27.40 -18.71 6.53
CA ILE A 214 -27.26 -19.99 7.23
C ILE A 214 -26.35 -20.93 6.45
N GLU A 215 -25.90 -22.00 7.09
CA GLU A 215 -25.16 -23.07 6.40
C GLU A 215 -26.00 -23.61 5.24
N GLY A 216 -25.38 -23.77 4.06
CA GLY A 216 -26.10 -24.12 2.83
C GLY A 216 -26.66 -22.93 2.05
N GLY A 217 -26.59 -21.69 2.58
CA GLY A 217 -26.80 -20.44 1.84
C GLY A 217 -28.23 -20.19 1.34
N ASN A 218 -29.18 -21.04 1.72
CA ASN A 218 -30.56 -21.04 1.25
C ASN A 218 -31.48 -20.09 2.05
N ALA A 219 -31.03 -19.58 3.20
CA ALA A 219 -31.76 -18.57 3.97
C ALA A 219 -30.83 -17.57 4.64
N VAL A 220 -31.40 -16.40 4.97
CA VAL A 220 -30.70 -15.38 5.75
C VAL A 220 -30.64 -15.82 7.20
N LEU A 221 -29.46 -15.71 7.81
CA LEU A 221 -29.26 -15.88 9.25
C LEU A 221 -29.50 -14.57 9.99
N GLU A 222 -28.86 -13.49 9.52
CA GLU A 222 -28.92 -12.17 10.14
C GLU A 222 -28.51 -11.05 9.18
N HIS A 223 -28.99 -9.85 9.49
CA HIS A 223 -28.55 -8.61 8.86
C HIS A 223 -27.67 -7.83 9.82
N ILE A 224 -26.69 -7.14 9.26
CA ILE A 224 -25.74 -6.29 9.98
C ILE A 224 -25.84 -4.89 9.36
N ASN A 225 -26.02 -3.87 10.18
CA ASN A 225 -26.01 -2.48 9.76
C ASN A 225 -24.92 -1.76 10.52
N SER A 226 -23.89 -1.31 9.82
CA SER A 226 -22.81 -0.52 10.38
C SER A 226 -22.97 0.92 9.93
N ASP A 227 -23.25 1.80 10.87
CA ASP A 227 -23.47 3.22 10.67
C ASP A 227 -22.19 3.99 10.98
N TYR A 228 -21.64 4.62 9.94
CA TYR A 228 -20.42 5.41 9.99
C TYR A 228 -20.71 6.92 10.03
N GLY A 229 -21.97 7.35 10.13
CA GLY A 229 -22.34 8.77 10.14
C GLY A 229 -21.67 9.57 11.28
N GLY A 230 -21.38 8.91 12.40
CA GLY A 230 -20.63 9.50 13.52
C GLY A 230 -19.11 9.31 13.46
N VAL A 231 -18.57 8.66 12.42
CA VAL A 231 -17.14 8.35 12.30
C VAL A 231 -16.42 9.48 11.58
N LEU A 232 -15.36 9.96 12.22
CA LEU A 232 -14.44 10.92 11.62
C LEU A 232 -13.34 10.15 10.92
N PHE A 233 -13.24 10.34 9.61
CA PHE A 233 -12.13 9.83 8.84
C PHE A 233 -11.03 10.89 8.77
N ASP A 234 -9.78 10.47 8.95
CA ASP A 234 -8.69 11.29 8.45
C ASP A 234 -8.80 11.29 6.93
N ALA A 235 -8.12 12.22 6.29
CA ALA A 235 -8.31 12.27 4.87
C ALA A 235 -7.55 11.13 4.12
N ARG A 236 -6.68 10.31 4.75
CA ARG A 236 -6.29 9.02 4.14
C ARG A 236 -7.47 8.03 4.09
N ARG A 237 -8.65 8.44 4.55
CA ARG A 237 -9.89 7.67 4.66
C ARG A 237 -9.75 6.55 5.68
N GLN A 238 -8.85 6.74 6.63
CA GLN A 238 -8.73 5.88 7.78
C GLN A 238 -9.59 6.44 8.89
N VAL A 239 -10.19 5.55 9.69
CA VAL A 239 -10.90 5.97 10.89
C VAL A 239 -9.92 6.74 11.76
N HIS A 240 -10.26 7.97 12.13
CA HIS A 240 -9.45 8.83 12.99
C HIS A 240 -10.14 9.05 14.32
N GLY A 241 -11.45 9.21 14.33
CA GLY A 241 -12.20 9.50 15.53
C GLY A 241 -13.68 9.20 15.37
N GLY A 242 -14.46 9.60 16.36
CA GLY A 242 -15.90 9.45 16.32
C GLY A 242 -16.36 8.06 16.71
N GLU A 243 -17.58 7.71 16.33
CA GLU A 243 -18.26 6.52 16.81
C GLU A 243 -18.91 5.77 15.65
N LEU A 244 -18.58 4.49 15.53
CA LEU A 244 -19.19 3.54 14.60
C LEU A 244 -20.25 2.76 15.36
N VAL A 245 -21.49 2.77 14.88
CA VAL A 245 -22.56 1.98 15.49
C VAL A 245 -22.86 0.76 14.65
N VAL A 246 -22.66 -0.43 15.22
CA VAL A 246 -22.97 -1.70 14.56
C VAL A 246 -24.23 -2.28 15.20
N ARG A 247 -25.25 -2.49 14.38
CA ARG A 247 -26.51 -3.13 14.76
C ARG A 247 -26.64 -4.47 14.06
N THR A 248 -27.14 -5.46 14.76
CA THR A 248 -27.49 -6.76 14.17
C THR A 248 -28.97 -7.00 14.32
N PHE A 249 -29.56 -7.62 13.31
CA PHE A 249 -30.98 -7.96 13.24
C PHE A 249 -31.12 -9.43 12.87
N ALA A 250 -32.11 -10.11 13.44
CA ALA A 250 -32.52 -11.42 12.96
C ALA A 250 -32.99 -11.32 11.49
N ALA A 251 -33.08 -12.46 10.80
CA ALA A 251 -33.61 -12.53 9.43
C ALA A 251 -35.01 -11.90 9.28
N CYS A 252 -35.82 -11.93 10.34
CA CYS A 252 -37.15 -11.29 10.38
C CYS A 252 -37.12 -9.78 10.68
N GLY A 253 -35.93 -9.15 10.75
CA GLY A 253 -35.76 -7.73 11.02
C GLY A 253 -35.79 -7.33 12.50
N LYS A 254 -36.01 -8.27 13.43
CA LYS A 254 -35.97 -7.97 14.88
C LYS A 254 -34.55 -7.59 15.32
N PRO A 255 -34.33 -6.44 15.99
CA PRO A 255 -33.02 -6.07 16.52
C PRO A 255 -32.50 -7.11 17.53
N ARG A 256 -31.22 -7.44 17.44
CA ARG A 256 -30.51 -8.39 18.33
C ARG A 256 -29.46 -7.71 19.19
N SER A 257 -28.72 -6.76 18.61
CA SER A 257 -27.70 -6.02 19.34
C SER A 257 -27.43 -4.67 18.69
N ALA A 258 -26.98 -3.72 19.50
CA ALA A 258 -26.39 -2.46 19.07
C ALA A 258 -25.10 -2.25 19.86
N THR A 259 -23.99 -1.97 19.16
CA THR A 259 -22.68 -1.73 19.76
C THR A 259 -22.09 -0.47 19.17
N ALA A 260 -21.74 0.48 20.03
CA ALA A 260 -20.91 1.63 19.68
C ALA A 260 -19.43 1.27 19.83
N LEU A 261 -18.65 1.56 18.79
CA LEU A 261 -17.21 1.47 18.76
C LEU A 261 -16.64 2.88 18.67
N ARG A 262 -15.94 3.31 19.71
CA ARG A 262 -15.42 4.66 19.82
C ARG A 262 -13.97 4.71 19.40
N TYR A 263 -13.68 5.58 18.44
CA TYR A 263 -12.37 5.77 17.89
C TYR A 263 -11.78 7.12 18.25
N ARG A 264 -10.46 7.16 18.28
CA ARG A 264 -9.70 8.34 18.63
C ARG A 264 -8.25 8.20 18.21
N GLN A 265 -7.76 9.19 17.48
CA GLN A 265 -6.44 9.18 16.86
C GLN A 265 -6.16 7.87 16.08
N GLY A 266 -7.22 7.30 15.50
CA GLY A 266 -7.20 6.05 14.74
C GLY A 266 -7.17 4.76 15.55
N GLN A 267 -7.27 4.84 16.88
CA GLN A 267 -7.35 3.66 17.75
C GLN A 267 -8.77 3.46 18.28
N LEU A 268 -9.16 2.19 18.47
CA LEU A 268 -10.37 1.84 19.21
C LEU A 268 -10.10 2.06 20.69
N VAL A 269 -10.81 3.00 21.30
CA VAL A 269 -10.63 3.39 22.72
C VAL A 269 -11.80 3.00 23.60
N GLY A 270 -12.91 2.55 23.00
CA GLY A 270 -14.07 2.13 23.76
C GLY A 270 -15.01 1.26 22.94
N ARG A 271 -15.64 0.33 23.64
CA ARG A 271 -16.75 -0.47 23.13
C ARG A 271 -17.88 -0.39 24.14
N GLN A 272 -19.04 0.08 23.70
CA GLN A 272 -20.21 0.18 24.54
C GLN A 272 -21.35 -0.61 23.90
N ARG A 273 -21.95 -1.52 24.66
CA ARG A 273 -23.24 -2.09 24.28
C ARG A 273 -24.28 -1.01 24.49
N LEU A 274 -24.96 -0.63 23.42
CA LEU A 274 -26.02 0.33 23.49
C LEU A 274 -27.31 -0.41 23.86
N ASP A 275 -28.17 0.27 24.60
CA ASP A 275 -29.58 -0.01 24.50
C ASP A 275 -29.98 0.14 23.04
N LEU A 276 -31.01 -0.59 22.60
CA LEU A 276 -31.38 -0.62 21.19
C LEU A 276 -31.76 0.79 20.63
N GLU A 277 -31.82 1.83 21.48
CA GLU A 277 -32.13 3.24 21.15
C GLU A 277 -31.18 4.35 21.70
N GLY A 278 -30.07 4.10 22.41
CA GLY A 278 -29.32 5.18 23.10
C GLY A 278 -28.10 5.81 22.38
N VAL A 279 -27.83 7.12 22.59
CA VAL A 279 -26.58 7.84 22.19
C VAL A 279 -25.98 8.62 23.39
N MET A 280 -24.64 8.65 23.53
CA MET A 280 -23.94 9.44 24.58
C MET A 280 -22.50 9.93 24.25
N LYS A 281 -22.11 10.96 25.02
CA LYS A 281 -20.95 11.90 25.08
C LYS A 281 -19.49 11.41 24.90
N VAL A 282 -18.62 12.36 24.50
CA VAL A 282 -17.17 12.25 24.16
C VAL A 282 -16.25 12.92 25.23
N VAL A 283 -15.06 12.37 25.52
CA VAL A 283 -13.95 12.99 26.31
C VAL A 283 -12.57 12.58 25.77
N GLY A 284 -11.76 13.48 25.16
CA GLY A 284 -10.49 13.32 24.35
C GLY A 284 -9.19 12.73 25.01
N PRO A 285 -8.06 12.47 24.29
CA PRO A 285 -6.80 11.96 24.87
C PRO A 285 -5.57 12.90 24.72
N ALA A 286 -4.47 12.50 25.36
CA ALA A 286 -3.10 13.02 25.22
C ALA A 286 -2.22 12.17 24.26
N PRO A 287 -1.06 12.66 23.79
CA PRO A 287 -0.25 12.04 22.70
C PRO A 287 0.96 11.21 23.19
N LEU A 288 1.56 10.44 22.27
CA LEU A 288 2.85 9.74 22.43
C LEU A 288 3.93 10.30 21.48
N LEU A 289 5.16 10.42 21.99
CA LEU A 289 6.37 10.86 21.27
C LEU A 289 7.27 9.66 20.94
N CYS A 290 7.93 9.68 19.77
CA CYS A 290 9.08 8.85 19.43
C CYS A 290 10.18 9.70 18.77
N SER A 291 11.44 9.41 19.09
CA SER A 291 12.62 10.24 18.86
C SER A 291 13.67 9.55 17.98
N PHE A 292 13.71 9.89 16.70
CA PHE A 292 14.93 10.09 15.89
C PHE A 292 14.55 11.06 14.77
N ALA A 293 15.49 11.87 14.30
CA ALA A 293 15.23 12.90 13.30
C ALA A 293 16.00 12.58 12.00
N PRO A 294 15.47 12.98 10.82
CA PRO A 294 16.22 12.95 9.57
C PRO A 294 17.51 13.79 9.67
N TRP A 295 18.36 13.72 8.65
CA TRP A 295 19.53 14.60 8.52
C TRP A 295 19.16 16.06 8.83
N ALA A 296 19.86 16.66 9.79
CA ALA A 296 19.66 18.05 10.18
C ALA A 296 20.59 18.94 9.34
N PRO A 297 20.04 19.81 8.47
CA PRO A 297 20.86 20.68 7.64
C PRO A 297 21.58 21.73 8.50
N ASN A 298 22.83 22.05 8.14
CA ASN A 298 23.63 23.09 8.81
C ASN A 298 23.36 24.51 8.29
N ARG A 299 22.49 24.65 7.28
CA ARG A 299 22.05 25.92 6.70
C ARG A 299 20.68 25.78 6.02
N ALA A 300 20.03 26.90 5.75
CA ALA A 300 18.77 26.93 5.00
C ALA A 300 18.91 26.27 3.60
N ALA A 301 17.81 25.73 3.10
CA ALA A 301 17.75 25.18 1.75
C ALA A 301 17.97 26.28 0.70
N ASP A 302 18.73 25.97 -0.35
CA ASP A 302 18.98 26.87 -1.47
C ASP A 302 17.71 27.04 -2.33
N ARG A 303 16.90 25.97 -2.41
CA ARG A 303 15.58 25.99 -3.05
C ARG A 303 14.59 25.23 -2.17
N SER A 304 13.42 25.83 -1.97
CA SER A 304 12.30 25.15 -1.30
C SER A 304 11.05 25.25 -2.15
N SER A 305 10.29 24.18 -2.18
CA SER A 305 8.98 24.13 -2.83
C SER A 305 8.00 23.41 -1.92
N VAL A 306 6.75 23.89 -1.93
CA VAL A 306 5.67 23.30 -1.16
C VAL A 306 4.57 22.89 -2.11
N GLN A 307 4.08 21.68 -1.93
CA GLN A 307 2.86 21.23 -2.55
C GLN A 307 1.77 21.23 -1.50
N ARG A 308 0.66 21.88 -1.82
CA ARG A 308 -0.55 21.89 -1.00
C ARG A 308 -1.62 21.02 -1.63
N ARG A 309 -2.49 20.48 -0.79
CA ARG A 309 -3.73 19.85 -1.23
C ARG A 309 -4.73 20.92 -1.66
N GLN A 310 -5.83 20.49 -2.26
CA GLN A 310 -6.95 21.37 -2.63
C GLN A 310 -7.53 22.13 -1.43
N ASP A 311 -7.50 21.52 -0.23
CA ASP A 311 -7.95 22.15 1.02
C ASP A 311 -6.91 23.12 1.64
N GLY A 312 -5.78 23.36 0.97
CA GLY A 312 -4.70 24.23 1.45
C GLY A 312 -3.73 23.59 2.45
N SER A 313 -4.03 22.39 2.99
CA SER A 313 -3.13 21.66 3.87
C SER A 313 -1.81 21.30 3.17
N LEU A 314 -0.70 21.29 3.92
CA LEU A 314 0.59 20.89 3.37
C LEU A 314 0.54 19.40 3.02
N LEU A 315 0.78 19.08 1.74
CA LEU A 315 0.95 17.70 1.28
C LEU A 315 2.40 17.28 1.41
N GLN A 316 3.27 18.13 0.86
CA GLN A 316 4.67 17.85 0.68
C GLN A 316 5.47 19.14 0.78
N ARG A 317 6.64 19.06 1.39
CA ARG A 317 7.67 20.09 1.28
C ARG A 317 8.92 19.44 0.72
N ARG A 318 9.47 20.04 -0.33
CA ARG A 318 10.76 19.64 -0.91
C ARG A 318 11.76 20.75 -0.66
N GLU A 319 12.91 20.38 -0.13
CA GLU A 319 14.02 21.26 0.15
C GLU A 319 15.26 20.71 -0.53
N ASP A 320 15.93 21.53 -1.33
CA ASP A 320 17.09 21.16 -2.12
C ASP A 320 18.30 22.00 -1.67
N TRP A 321 19.44 21.32 -1.51
CA TRP A 321 20.74 21.92 -1.25
C TRP A 321 21.67 21.66 -2.42
N PHE A 322 22.25 22.71 -2.96
CA PHE A 322 23.23 22.67 -4.04
C PHE A 322 24.65 22.82 -3.51
N THR A 323 25.63 22.45 -4.34
CA THR A 323 27.04 22.68 -4.03
C THR A 323 27.36 24.17 -3.89
N GLN A 324 26.66 25.02 -4.66
CA GLN A 324 26.75 26.48 -4.58
C GLN A 324 25.34 27.09 -4.56
N PRO A 325 25.04 28.06 -3.67
CA PRO A 325 23.78 28.78 -3.70
C PRO A 325 23.50 29.40 -5.07
N GLY A 326 22.29 29.22 -5.58
CA GLY A 326 21.87 29.79 -6.87
C GLY A 326 22.28 29.00 -8.12
N SER A 327 22.98 27.85 -7.99
CA SER A 327 23.27 27.00 -9.14
C SER A 327 22.00 26.32 -9.67
N SER A 328 21.83 26.30 -11.00
CA SER A 328 20.81 25.48 -11.67
C SER A 328 21.38 24.09 -11.98
N GLY A 329 20.67 23.00 -11.62
CA GLY A 329 21.09 21.63 -11.92
C GLY A 329 20.47 20.60 -10.98
N THR A 330 21.10 19.43 -10.87
CA THR A 330 20.75 18.42 -9.86
C THR A 330 21.28 18.86 -8.49
N PRO A 331 20.46 18.86 -7.43
CA PRO A 331 20.92 19.22 -6.10
C PRO A 331 21.93 18.20 -5.57
N ARG A 332 22.80 18.64 -4.66
CA ARG A 332 23.70 17.74 -3.93
C ARG A 332 22.93 16.89 -2.92
N ARG A 333 21.86 17.46 -2.35
CA ARG A 333 20.97 16.75 -1.41
C ARG A 333 19.55 17.29 -1.48
N THR A 334 18.56 16.42 -1.33
CA THR A 334 17.14 16.80 -1.28
C THR A 334 16.47 16.14 -0.07
N LEU A 335 15.70 16.92 0.69
CA LEU A 335 14.74 16.41 1.67
C LEU A 335 13.33 16.56 1.12
N VAL A 336 12.57 15.47 1.13
CA VAL A 336 11.13 15.47 0.84
C VAL A 336 10.37 15.07 2.10
N THR A 337 9.68 16.04 2.69
CA THR A 337 8.82 15.82 3.85
C THR A 337 7.39 15.68 3.40
N LEU A 338 6.78 14.55 3.73
CA LEU A 338 5.36 14.29 3.53
C LEU A 338 4.61 14.49 4.85
N TYR A 339 3.49 15.17 4.75
CA TYR A 339 2.64 15.50 5.88
C TYR A 339 1.35 14.70 5.84
N ALA A 340 0.83 14.37 7.03
CA ALA A 340 -0.53 13.88 7.19
C ALA A 340 -1.52 14.88 6.61
N ARG A 341 -2.79 14.47 6.50
CA ARG A 341 -3.82 15.32 5.91
C ARG A 341 -4.14 16.56 6.76
N ASP A 342 -3.86 16.52 8.06
CA ASP A 342 -3.90 17.70 8.93
C ASP A 342 -2.90 18.79 8.47
N GLY A 343 -1.95 18.46 7.60
CA GLY A 343 -0.93 19.37 7.10
C GLY A 343 0.13 19.75 8.15
N GLN A 344 0.10 19.14 9.33
CA GLN A 344 0.98 19.46 10.45
C GLN A 344 1.87 18.29 10.83
N ARG A 345 1.31 17.09 10.93
CA ARG A 345 2.06 15.92 11.39
C ARG A 345 2.90 15.33 10.26
N VAL A 346 4.20 15.19 10.47
CA VAL A 346 5.08 14.50 9.53
C VAL A 346 4.81 13.00 9.55
N ILE A 347 4.58 12.42 8.39
CA ILE A 347 4.28 10.98 8.23
C ILE A 347 5.46 10.22 7.62
N ARG A 348 6.23 10.89 6.76
CA ARG A 348 7.39 10.34 6.08
C ARG A 348 8.36 11.46 5.75
N VAL A 349 9.64 11.21 5.89
CA VAL A 349 10.71 12.05 5.33
C VAL A 349 11.56 11.16 4.43
N THR A 350 11.90 11.67 3.26
CA THR A 350 12.86 11.05 2.34
C THR A 350 14.05 11.97 2.21
N ASP A 351 15.23 11.46 2.54
CA ASP A 351 16.52 12.13 2.45
C ASP A 351 17.31 11.51 1.30
N VAL A 352 17.58 12.29 0.26
CA VAL A 352 18.32 11.85 -0.92
C VAL A 352 19.64 12.58 -1.02
N ASP A 353 20.74 11.85 -0.94
CA ASP A 353 22.10 12.35 -1.11
C ASP A 353 22.65 11.94 -2.48
N TYR A 354 22.96 12.97 -3.28
CA TYR A 354 23.47 12.86 -4.64
C TYR A 354 24.98 13.13 -4.71
N ALA A 355 25.67 13.35 -3.59
CA ALA A 355 27.09 13.73 -3.59
C ALA A 355 28.00 12.70 -4.26
N GLY A 356 27.58 11.43 -4.30
CA GLY A 356 28.30 10.34 -4.96
C GLY A 356 27.91 10.11 -6.42
N ALA A 357 26.93 10.83 -6.96
CA ALA A 357 26.38 10.60 -8.29
C ALA A 357 26.93 11.57 -9.34
N GLN A 358 27.06 11.06 -10.57
CA GLN A 358 27.46 11.83 -11.75
C GLN A 358 26.25 11.99 -12.67
N PHE A 359 26.06 13.19 -13.20
CA PHE A 359 24.93 13.53 -14.07
C PHE A 359 25.40 14.04 -15.42
N ASP A 360 24.65 13.73 -16.48
CA ASP A 360 24.85 14.35 -17.79
C ASP A 360 24.27 15.78 -17.86
N SER A 361 24.44 16.44 -19.00
CA SER A 361 23.95 17.81 -19.23
C SER A 361 22.43 17.96 -19.17
N ARG A 362 21.67 16.86 -19.19
CA ARG A 362 20.20 16.84 -19.03
C ARG A 362 19.78 16.53 -17.58
N GLY A 363 20.73 16.35 -16.67
CA GLY A 363 20.47 16.03 -15.27
C GLY A 363 20.17 14.55 -15.02
N LEU A 364 20.43 13.67 -16.00
CA LEU A 364 20.23 12.22 -15.83
C LEU A 364 21.48 11.56 -15.24
N PRO A 365 21.34 10.60 -14.31
CA PRO A 365 22.48 9.90 -13.75
C PRO A 365 23.22 9.09 -14.82
N VAL A 366 24.55 9.18 -14.83
CA VAL A 366 25.46 8.47 -15.75
C VAL A 366 26.50 7.60 -15.04
N GLY A 367 26.62 7.73 -13.71
CA GLY A 367 27.55 6.94 -12.92
C GLY A 367 27.53 7.32 -11.44
N GLY A 368 28.27 6.57 -10.63
CA GLY A 368 28.37 6.81 -9.19
C GLY A 368 27.18 6.24 -8.41
N SER A 369 26.90 6.80 -7.23
CA SER A 369 25.84 6.33 -6.34
C SER A 369 24.97 7.43 -5.75
N ILE A 370 23.68 7.13 -5.62
CA ILE A 370 22.68 7.95 -4.91
C ILE A 370 22.25 7.19 -3.66
N LEU A 371 22.26 7.86 -2.51
CA LEU A 371 21.71 7.31 -1.27
C LEU A 371 20.33 7.90 -1.02
N SER A 372 19.34 7.06 -0.78
CA SER A 372 17.98 7.48 -0.40
C SER A 372 17.59 6.84 0.92
N THR A 373 17.33 7.65 1.95
CA THR A 373 16.92 7.19 3.27
C THR A 373 15.49 7.62 3.55
N HIS A 374 14.64 6.65 3.90
CA HIS A 374 13.26 6.88 4.31
C HIS A 374 13.14 6.83 5.82
N TYR A 375 12.39 7.79 6.36
CA TYR A 375 11.98 7.86 7.75
C TYR A 375 10.46 7.82 7.79
N GLN A 376 9.89 7.00 8.66
CA GLN A 376 8.46 6.90 8.88
C GLN A 376 8.17 7.15 10.36
N ALA A 377 7.30 8.13 10.64
CA ALA A 377 7.04 8.58 12.01
C ALA A 377 8.32 8.92 12.81
N GLY A 378 9.32 9.51 12.15
CA GLY A 378 10.63 9.86 12.74
C GLY A 378 11.63 8.70 12.79
N VAL A 379 11.20 7.46 12.59
CA VAL A 379 12.07 6.29 12.66
C VAL A 379 12.62 5.98 11.27
N ARG A 380 13.93 5.76 11.16
CA ARG A 380 14.55 5.32 9.89
C ARG A 380 13.96 3.95 9.50
N SER A 381 13.38 3.86 8.32
CA SER A 381 12.75 2.61 7.85
C SER A 381 13.61 1.88 6.83
N THR A 382 14.20 2.61 5.89
CA THR A 382 14.93 2.01 4.76
C THR A 382 16.04 2.95 4.30
N THR A 383 17.17 2.38 3.90
CA THR A 383 18.20 3.08 3.12
C THR A 383 18.44 2.33 1.83
N ALA A 384 18.34 3.01 0.69
CA ALA A 384 18.72 2.49 -0.62
C ALA A 384 20.01 3.16 -1.08
N CYS A 385 20.92 2.37 -1.64
CA CYS A 385 22.07 2.82 -2.40
C CYS A 385 21.87 2.39 -3.85
N ILE A 386 21.71 3.36 -4.74
CA ILE A 386 21.41 3.16 -6.15
C ILE A 386 22.70 3.42 -6.92
N ALA A 387 23.20 2.40 -7.61
CA ALA A 387 24.45 2.47 -8.38
C ALA A 387 24.17 2.52 -9.89
N TYR A 388 24.79 3.47 -10.60
CA TYR A 388 24.65 3.69 -12.04
C TYR A 388 25.91 3.31 -12.82
#